data_AF-A0A3P6R0R2-F1
#
_entry.id   AF-A0A3P6R0R2-F1
#
_cell.length_a   1.000
_cell.length_b   1.000
_cell.length_c   1.000
_cell.angle_alpha   90.00
_cell.angle_beta   90.00
_cell.angle_gamma   90.00
#
_symmetry.space_group_name_H-M   'P 1'
#
loop_
_entity.id
_entity.type
_entity.pdbx_description
1 polymer ?
#
loop_
_entity_poly.entity_id
_entity_poly.type
_entity_poly.pdbx_seq_one_letter_code
_entity_poly.pdbx_strand_id
1 'polypeptide(L)'
;YDGTVRDHDGSVVQFHYGEDGLDVIKASYISPKTFPFLQDNLDAVIHCSKPDAVRDSEFNVEAAEKQYKKVAVVMMYSFRAYPQSLLQIRKWRKKAGTDHPKKQYISGFTEFSMDQLGVEKERVVGMWGEMDAAERLVYEKRAPRRCPHSVDEEFNPYTTLGALPEKTLDAIYKFSGKNEKLRRSLFWKGMRSLAEPGENVGLLAAQSIGEPSTQMTLNTFHFAGRGEMNVTLGIPRLREILMTSSEHIATPSAKIPILPGTPQEKIDAIRRELDRVFLKQVLRNFTLEERINLTNSDCWRRYHLRIEILSSSKREQNAKHLKRRVILQELEKRFLRALATSIGKKYRDLLEYQQVQHRKLRAGNLNAGLGRGDGPVPRRAHNMDDGNSSDEEAADDAAEYEGEEEDRVHVEKDDEEKQVGHYFFSCMVFV
;
A
#
# COMPACT_ATOMS: atom_id res chain seq x y z
N TYR A 1 -11.05 -22.52 27.30
CA TYR A 1 -11.96 -22.05 26.25
C TYR A 1 -11.18 -22.04 24.94
N ASP A 2 -11.83 -22.44 23.84
CA ASP A 2 -11.34 -23.01 22.55
C ASP A 2 -10.16 -22.35 21.81
N GLY A 3 -9.47 -21.36 22.39
CA GLY A 3 -8.31 -20.68 21.80
C GLY A 3 -8.67 -19.56 20.82
N THR A 4 -9.94 -19.44 20.46
CA THR A 4 -10.41 -18.45 19.49
C THR A 4 -10.57 -17.07 20.13
N VAL A 5 -10.30 -16.02 19.34
CA VAL A 5 -10.61 -14.64 19.69
C VAL A 5 -11.97 -14.31 19.09
N ARG A 6 -12.92 -13.97 19.96
CA ARG A 6 -14.31 -13.69 19.58
C ARG A 6 -14.71 -12.29 20.01
N ASP A 7 -15.63 -11.72 19.25
CA ASP A 7 -16.36 -10.52 19.67
C ASP A 7 -17.51 -10.90 20.63
N HIS A 8 -18.09 -9.90 21.29
CA HIS A 8 -19.13 -10.04 22.30
C HIS A 8 -20.42 -10.70 21.77
N ASP A 9 -20.66 -10.67 20.46
CA ASP A 9 -21.77 -11.31 19.76
C ASP A 9 -21.52 -12.80 19.44
N GLY A 10 -20.32 -13.30 19.72
CA GLY A 10 -19.88 -14.67 19.43
C GLY A 10 -19.20 -14.86 18.07
N SER A 11 -19.10 -13.80 17.25
CA SER A 11 -18.40 -13.79 15.97
C SER A 11 -16.90 -14.06 16.16
N VAL A 12 -16.34 -14.95 15.33
CA VAL A 12 -14.91 -15.30 15.40
C VAL A 12 -14.10 -14.26 14.64
N VAL A 13 -13.17 -13.60 15.33
CA VAL A 13 -12.25 -12.60 14.75
C VAL A 13 -10.93 -13.26 14.36
N GLN A 14 -10.38 -14.12 15.22
CA GLN A 14 -9.17 -14.91 14.95
C GLN A 14 -9.33 -16.33 15.51
N PHE A 15 -8.72 -17.31 14.85
CA PHE A 15 -8.67 -18.68 15.36
C PHE A 15 -7.69 -18.86 16.51
N HIS A 16 -6.59 -18.09 16.51
CA HIS A 16 -5.62 -18.01 17.59
C HIS A 16 -5.12 -16.57 17.71
N TYR A 17 -4.97 -16.07 18.94
CA TYR A 17 -4.42 -14.73 19.18
C TYR A 17 -3.01 -14.62 18.59
N GLY A 18 -2.79 -13.66 17.70
CA GLY A 18 -1.45 -13.42 17.11
C GLY A 18 -0.89 -14.56 16.26
N GLU A 19 -1.75 -15.49 15.80
CA GLU A 19 -1.38 -16.75 15.11
C GLU A 19 -0.60 -17.76 15.96
N ASP A 20 -0.09 -17.39 17.14
CA ASP A 20 0.74 -18.23 18.00
C ASP A 20 0.13 -18.51 19.39
N GLY A 21 -0.93 -17.78 19.75
CA GLY A 21 -1.63 -17.89 21.02
C GLY A 21 -0.83 -17.40 22.24
N LEU A 22 0.33 -16.77 22.02
CA LEU A 22 1.24 -16.37 23.08
C LEU A 22 0.90 -14.96 23.61
N ASP A 23 0.96 -14.82 24.93
CA ASP A 23 0.85 -13.52 25.60
C ASP A 23 2.16 -12.74 25.40
N VAL A 24 2.05 -11.52 24.89
CA VAL A 24 3.16 -10.61 24.57
C VAL A 24 4.10 -10.40 25.77
N ILE A 25 3.56 -10.32 26.98
CA ILE A 25 4.34 -10.08 28.22
C ILE A 25 5.09 -11.35 28.62
N LYS A 26 4.47 -12.52 28.45
CA LYS A 26 5.02 -13.82 28.86
C LYS A 26 5.92 -14.45 27.79
N ALA A 27 5.84 -14.02 26.53
CA ALA A 27 6.57 -14.57 25.39
C ALA A 27 8.03 -14.12 25.27
N SER A 28 8.45 -13.09 26.01
CA SER A 28 9.80 -12.49 25.94
C SER A 28 10.95 -13.51 26.05
N TYR A 29 10.79 -14.53 26.89
CA TYR A 29 11.79 -15.59 27.09
C TYR A 29 11.58 -16.85 26.21
N ILE A 30 10.66 -16.81 25.26
CA ILE A 30 10.41 -17.90 24.29
C ILE A 30 11.00 -17.49 22.95
N SER A 31 12.33 -17.36 22.89
CA SER A 31 13.01 -17.09 21.63
C SER A 31 14.37 -17.78 21.58
N PRO A 32 14.92 -18.07 20.38
CA PRO A 32 16.24 -18.67 20.24
C PRO A 32 17.36 -17.91 20.97
N LYS A 33 17.20 -16.59 21.13
CA LYS A 33 18.18 -15.72 21.79
C LYS A 33 18.18 -15.89 23.32
N THR A 34 17.03 -16.22 23.90
CA THR A 34 16.85 -16.31 25.36
C THR A 34 16.92 -17.73 25.90
N PHE A 35 16.92 -18.75 25.05
CA PHE A 35 17.05 -20.15 25.48
C PHE A 35 18.36 -20.49 26.23
N PRO A 36 19.54 -19.95 25.88
CA PRO A 36 20.75 -20.15 26.69
C PRO A 36 20.56 -19.72 28.15
N PHE A 37 19.94 -18.56 28.36
CA PHE A 37 19.64 -18.06 29.70
C PHE A 37 18.67 -18.98 30.47
N LEU A 38 17.68 -19.55 29.79
CA LEU A 38 16.78 -20.54 30.40
C LEU A 38 17.48 -21.87 30.71
N GLN A 39 18.47 -22.26 29.91
CA GLN A 39 19.28 -23.45 30.14
C GLN A 39 20.17 -23.28 31.37
N ASP A 40 20.79 -22.11 31.54
CA ASP A 40 21.63 -21.80 32.70
C ASP A 40 20.82 -21.82 34.01
N ASN A 41 19.53 -21.44 33.95
CA ASN A 41 18.62 -21.36 35.09
C ASN A 41 17.58 -22.49 35.11
N LEU A 42 17.91 -23.66 34.56
CA LEU A 42 16.95 -24.72 34.27
C LEU A 42 16.10 -25.16 35.47
N ASP A 43 16.72 -25.34 36.64
CA ASP A 43 16.01 -25.83 37.82
C ASP A 43 14.99 -24.81 38.35
N ALA A 44 15.32 -23.52 38.30
CA ALA A 44 14.37 -22.44 38.64
C ALA A 44 13.21 -22.37 37.63
N VAL A 45 13.50 -22.54 36.33
CA VAL A 45 12.47 -22.57 35.29
C VAL A 45 11.51 -23.74 35.51
N ILE A 46 12.03 -24.92 35.83
CA ILE A 46 11.21 -26.11 36.10
C ILE A 46 10.28 -25.86 37.29
N HIS A 47 10.83 -25.39 38.41
CA HIS A 47 10.05 -25.10 39.62
C HIS A 47 8.94 -24.07 39.38
N CYS A 48 9.19 -23.05 38.56
CA CYS A 48 8.19 -22.01 38.27
C CYS A 48 7.15 -22.41 37.22
N SER A 49 7.50 -23.29 36.26
CA SER A 49 6.63 -23.59 35.12
C SER A 49 5.83 -24.88 35.30
N LYS A 50 6.47 -25.93 35.83
CA LYS A 50 5.89 -27.26 35.99
C LYS A 50 5.31 -27.40 37.41
N PRO A 51 4.01 -27.74 37.56
CA PRO A 51 3.45 -28.08 38.86
C PRO A 51 4.06 -29.39 39.41
N ASP A 52 4.44 -29.43 40.69
CA ASP A 52 5.11 -30.59 41.31
C ASP A 52 4.27 -31.87 41.28
N ALA A 53 2.95 -31.74 41.35
CA ALA A 53 2.02 -32.87 41.43
C ALA A 53 1.76 -33.57 40.09
N VAL A 54 2.26 -33.03 38.96
CA VAL A 54 1.78 -33.43 37.64
C VAL A 54 2.86 -34.08 36.77
N ARG A 55 2.49 -35.20 36.13
CA ARG A 55 3.37 -35.93 35.20
C ARG A 55 3.17 -35.44 33.77
N ASP A 56 4.26 -35.40 33.01
CA ASP A 56 4.24 -34.97 31.60
C ASP A 56 3.31 -35.86 30.74
N SER A 57 3.19 -37.15 31.08
CA SER A 57 2.33 -38.11 30.38
C SER A 57 0.84 -37.80 30.51
N GLU A 58 0.43 -37.05 31.53
CA GLU A 58 -0.97 -36.65 31.71
C GLU A 58 -1.40 -35.55 30.72
N PHE A 59 -0.43 -34.93 30.03
CA PHE A 59 -0.62 -33.89 29.02
C PHE A 59 -0.33 -34.35 27.57
N ASN A 60 -0.45 -35.65 27.27
CA ASN A 60 -0.35 -36.19 25.90
C ASN A 60 0.91 -35.78 25.10
N VAL A 61 2.04 -35.54 25.78
CA VAL A 61 3.30 -35.08 25.16
C VAL A 61 3.76 -35.98 24.02
N GLU A 62 3.65 -37.30 24.20
CA GLU A 62 4.09 -38.26 23.20
C GLU A 62 3.32 -38.14 21.88
N ALA A 63 2.03 -37.80 21.96
CA ALA A 63 1.19 -37.58 20.79
C ALA A 63 1.63 -36.29 20.06
N ALA A 64 1.84 -35.20 20.79
CA ALA A 64 2.34 -33.93 20.24
C ALA A 64 3.72 -34.09 19.60
N GLU A 65 4.67 -34.77 20.26
CA GLU A 65 6.00 -35.03 19.70
C GLU A 65 5.94 -35.93 18.46
N LYS A 66 5.05 -36.93 18.44
CA LYS A 66 4.83 -37.79 17.27
C LYS A 66 4.30 -36.97 16.11
N GLN A 67 3.36 -36.05 16.36
CA GLN A 67 2.82 -35.19 15.33
C GLN A 67 3.86 -34.20 14.81
N TYR A 68 4.60 -33.55 15.70
CA TYR A 68 5.71 -32.68 15.31
C TYR A 68 6.71 -33.41 14.41
N LYS A 69 7.07 -34.67 14.73
CA LYS A 69 7.96 -35.48 13.88
C LYS A 69 7.36 -35.72 12.49
N LYS A 70 6.04 -35.87 12.33
CA LYS A 70 5.41 -35.97 11.00
C LYS A 70 5.54 -34.66 10.22
N VAL A 71 5.26 -33.53 10.86
CA VAL A 71 5.33 -32.18 10.28
C VAL A 71 6.77 -31.80 9.92
N ALA A 72 7.73 -31.99 10.82
CA ALA A 72 9.14 -31.69 10.63
C ALA A 72 9.75 -32.46 9.45
N VAL A 73 9.31 -33.70 9.24
CA VAL A 73 9.69 -34.50 8.06
C VAL A 73 9.22 -33.79 6.78
N VAL A 74 8.00 -33.26 6.73
CA VAL A 74 7.49 -32.52 5.55
C VAL A 74 8.25 -31.21 5.33
N MET A 75 8.48 -30.43 6.38
CA MET A 75 9.26 -29.17 6.31
C MET A 75 10.68 -29.39 5.78
N MET A 76 11.36 -30.44 6.23
CA MET A 76 12.71 -30.80 5.76
C MET A 76 12.76 -31.05 4.24
N TYR A 77 11.66 -31.56 3.66
CA TYR A 77 11.57 -31.82 2.22
C TYR A 77 11.05 -30.61 1.44
N SER A 78 10.19 -29.76 2.01
CA SER A 78 9.60 -28.59 1.35
C SER A 78 10.57 -27.39 1.25
N PHE A 79 11.38 -27.13 2.29
CA PHE A 79 12.36 -26.03 2.29
C PHE A 79 13.55 -26.25 1.34
N ARG A 80 13.64 -27.43 0.72
CA ARG A 80 14.70 -27.82 -0.21
C ARG A 80 14.38 -27.49 -1.68
N ALA A 81 13.17 -26.99 -1.95
CA ALA A 81 12.69 -26.63 -3.29
C ALA A 81 12.88 -25.14 -3.65
N TYR A 82 13.29 -24.27 -2.72
CA TYR A 82 13.68 -22.89 -3.01
C TYR A 82 15.02 -22.51 -2.36
N PRO A 83 16.16 -22.75 -3.04
CA PRO A 83 17.41 -22.11 -2.69
C PRO A 83 17.69 -20.92 -3.63
N GLN A 84 17.87 -19.75 -3.06
CA GLN A 84 18.27 -18.50 -3.72
C GLN A 84 19.72 -18.53 -4.28
N SER A 85 20.32 -19.70 -4.51
CA SER A 85 21.59 -19.82 -5.25
C SER A 85 21.81 -21.26 -5.76
N LEU A 86 21.90 -21.40 -7.08
CA LEU A 86 22.01 -22.68 -7.82
C LEU A 86 23.35 -23.42 -7.61
N LEU A 87 24.29 -22.91 -6.81
CA LEU A 87 25.66 -23.44 -6.73
C LEU A 87 25.87 -24.50 -5.63
N GLN A 88 24.96 -24.66 -4.66
CA GLN A 88 25.08 -25.72 -3.64
C GLN A 88 24.41 -27.05 -4.02
N ILE A 89 23.60 -27.09 -5.08
CA ILE A 89 22.88 -28.29 -5.55
C ILE A 89 23.86 -29.41 -5.99
N ARG A 90 25.07 -29.04 -6.44
CA ARG A 90 26.06 -30.00 -6.95
C ARG A 90 26.80 -30.80 -5.87
N LYS A 91 26.97 -30.26 -4.65
CA LYS A 91 27.63 -31.00 -3.55
C LYS A 91 26.72 -32.02 -2.87
N TRP A 92 25.39 -31.91 -3.05
CA TRP A 92 24.40 -32.77 -2.39
C TRP A 92 24.08 -34.08 -3.13
N ARG A 93 24.49 -34.24 -4.40
CA ARG A 93 24.30 -35.50 -5.14
C ARG A 93 25.18 -36.66 -4.63
N LYS A 94 26.18 -36.41 -3.78
CA LYS A 94 27.14 -37.44 -3.34
C LYS A 94 26.96 -37.97 -1.91
N LYS A 95 26.03 -37.46 -1.10
CA LYS A 95 25.98 -37.79 0.34
C LYS A 95 24.70 -38.44 0.88
N ALA A 96 23.76 -38.84 0.02
CA ALA A 96 22.54 -39.53 0.48
C ALA A 96 22.33 -40.83 -0.31
N GLY A 97 23.16 -41.84 -0.01
CA GLY A 97 22.81 -43.23 -0.23
C GLY A 97 21.95 -43.69 0.94
N THR A 98 20.63 -43.59 0.84
CA THR A 98 19.70 -44.38 1.64
C THR A 98 18.36 -44.46 0.89
N ASP A 99 17.99 -45.71 0.63
CA ASP A 99 17.04 -46.18 -0.36
C ASP A 99 15.64 -46.32 0.29
N HIS A 100 14.95 -45.20 0.48
CA HIS A 100 13.53 -45.22 0.88
C HIS A 100 12.69 -44.43 -0.12
N PRO A 101 11.55 -44.99 -0.60
CA PRO A 101 10.63 -44.26 -1.46
C PRO A 101 10.14 -43.02 -0.71
N LYS A 102 10.50 -41.85 -1.24
CA LYS A 102 10.27 -40.56 -0.59
C LYS A 102 8.76 -40.34 -0.46
N LYS A 103 8.27 -40.13 0.76
CA LYS A 103 6.85 -39.81 1.01
C LYS A 103 6.53 -38.48 0.32
N GLN A 104 5.76 -38.52 -0.76
CA GLN A 104 5.24 -37.34 -1.44
C GLN A 104 3.95 -36.89 -0.75
N TYR A 105 3.91 -35.64 -0.32
CA TYR A 105 2.73 -34.99 0.22
C TYR A 105 2.16 -34.08 -0.86
N ILE A 106 0.92 -34.34 -1.26
CA ILE A 106 0.24 -33.64 -2.35
C ILE A 106 -1.13 -33.23 -1.79
N SER A 107 -1.53 -31.97 -1.96
CA SER A 107 -2.86 -31.54 -1.54
C SER A 107 -3.90 -31.92 -2.59
N GLY A 108 -5.17 -32.03 -2.18
CA GLY A 108 -6.27 -32.25 -3.15
C GLY A 108 -6.31 -31.16 -4.22
N PHE A 109 -5.95 -29.92 -3.88
CA PHE A 109 -5.80 -28.83 -4.83
C PHE A 109 -4.69 -29.08 -5.85
N THR A 110 -3.56 -29.67 -5.44
CA THR A 110 -2.47 -29.99 -6.37
C THR A 110 -2.87 -31.07 -7.37
N GLU A 111 -3.62 -32.09 -6.95
CA GLU A 111 -4.21 -33.10 -7.85
C GLU A 111 -5.20 -32.46 -8.83
N PHE A 112 -6.09 -31.59 -8.33
CA PHE A 112 -7.01 -30.82 -9.18
C PHE A 112 -6.26 -29.94 -10.19
N SER A 113 -5.21 -29.25 -9.75
CA SER A 113 -4.38 -28.44 -10.62
C SER A 113 -3.63 -29.26 -11.68
N MET A 114 -3.31 -30.53 -11.40
CA MET A 114 -2.73 -31.44 -12.38
C MET A 114 -3.75 -31.86 -13.44
N ASP A 115 -5.01 -32.04 -13.07
CA ASP A 115 -6.08 -32.32 -14.03
C ASP A 115 -6.41 -31.09 -14.91
N GLN A 116 -6.10 -29.88 -14.44
CA GLN A 116 -6.34 -28.59 -15.14
C GLN A 116 -5.05 -28.00 -15.76
N LEU A 117 -4.14 -28.85 -16.24
CA LEU A 117 -2.91 -28.42 -16.92
C LEU A 117 -3.22 -27.59 -18.17
N GLY A 118 -2.73 -26.35 -18.21
CA GLY A 118 -2.89 -25.42 -19.35
C GLY A 118 -3.88 -24.27 -19.11
N VAL A 119 -4.60 -24.28 -17.98
CA VAL A 119 -5.47 -23.17 -17.55
C VAL A 119 -4.64 -22.15 -16.75
N GLU A 120 -4.97 -20.86 -16.89
CA GLU A 120 -4.33 -19.80 -16.10
C GLU A 120 -4.50 -20.03 -14.59
N LYS A 121 -3.44 -19.77 -13.82
CA LYS A 121 -3.38 -20.06 -12.38
C LYS A 121 -4.53 -19.43 -11.59
N GLU A 122 -4.88 -18.18 -11.91
CA GLU A 122 -5.97 -17.46 -11.24
C GLU A 122 -7.32 -18.13 -11.46
N ARG A 123 -7.55 -18.63 -12.67
CA ARG A 123 -8.77 -19.35 -13.03
C ARG A 123 -8.84 -20.73 -12.36
N VAL A 124 -7.73 -21.45 -12.24
CA VAL A 124 -7.67 -22.73 -11.50
C VAL A 124 -8.02 -22.53 -10.02
N VAL A 125 -7.52 -21.46 -9.40
CA VAL A 125 -7.86 -21.12 -8.00
C VAL A 125 -9.35 -20.76 -7.88
N GLY A 126 -9.90 -19.98 -8.81
CA GLY A 126 -11.33 -19.65 -8.85
C GLY A 126 -12.21 -20.90 -8.97
N MET A 127 -11.88 -21.79 -9.90
CA MET A 127 -12.62 -23.06 -10.08
C MET A 127 -12.59 -23.93 -8.83
N TRP A 128 -11.44 -24.04 -8.15
CA TRP A 128 -11.38 -24.76 -6.89
C TRP A 128 -12.22 -24.10 -5.79
N GLY A 129 -12.25 -22.77 -5.76
CA GLY A 129 -13.05 -21.97 -4.83
C GLY A 129 -14.56 -22.10 -5.03
N GLU A 130 -15.00 -22.29 -6.28
CA GLU A 130 -16.41 -22.48 -6.65
C GLU A 130 -16.90 -23.92 -6.44
N MET A 131 -16.00 -24.91 -6.37
CA MET A 131 -16.36 -26.31 -6.14
C MET A 131 -16.94 -26.56 -4.75
N ASP A 132 -17.92 -27.45 -4.70
CA ASP A 132 -18.53 -27.92 -3.46
C ASP A 132 -17.58 -28.76 -2.60
N ALA A 133 -17.79 -28.75 -1.28
CA ALA A 133 -16.97 -29.51 -0.33
C ALA A 133 -16.94 -31.01 -0.64
N ALA A 134 -18.03 -31.56 -1.19
CA ALA A 134 -18.11 -32.96 -1.59
C ALA A 134 -17.20 -33.28 -2.79
N GLU A 135 -17.10 -32.36 -3.75
CA GLU A 135 -16.25 -32.52 -4.94
C GLU A 135 -14.78 -32.39 -4.58
N ARG A 136 -14.42 -31.40 -3.73
CA ARG A 136 -13.06 -31.25 -3.20
C ARG A 136 -12.60 -32.52 -2.48
N LEU A 137 -13.50 -33.17 -1.75
CA LEU A 137 -13.20 -34.38 -0.99
C LEU A 137 -12.85 -35.57 -1.90
N VAL A 138 -13.31 -35.60 -3.16
CA VAL A 138 -12.88 -36.60 -4.16
C VAL A 138 -11.41 -36.43 -4.50
N TYR A 139 -10.97 -35.19 -4.76
CA TYR A 139 -9.57 -34.86 -5.03
C TYR A 139 -8.69 -35.09 -3.80
N GLU A 140 -9.20 -34.77 -2.61
CA GLU A 140 -8.48 -35.05 -1.37
C GLU A 140 -8.36 -36.55 -1.05
N LYS A 141 -9.27 -37.40 -1.55
CA LYS A 141 -9.17 -38.86 -1.47
C LYS A 141 -8.19 -39.43 -2.48
N ARG A 142 -8.04 -38.77 -3.63
CA ARG A 142 -7.08 -39.14 -4.68
C ARG A 142 -5.64 -38.83 -4.28
N ALA A 143 -5.45 -37.80 -3.46
CA ALA A 143 -4.13 -37.39 -2.98
C ALA A 143 -3.44 -38.52 -2.18
N PRO A 144 -2.19 -38.92 -2.54
CA PRO A 144 -1.51 -40.06 -1.94
C PRO A 144 -1.24 -39.90 -0.45
N ARG A 145 -0.91 -38.68 0.01
CA ARG A 145 -0.77 -38.30 1.43
C ARG A 145 -1.06 -36.82 1.62
N ARG A 146 -1.94 -36.49 2.56
CA ARG A 146 -2.20 -35.11 2.98
C ARG A 146 -1.01 -34.55 3.76
N CYS A 147 -0.73 -33.27 3.57
CA CYS A 147 0.16 -32.56 4.50
C CYS A 147 -0.40 -32.71 5.92
N PRO A 148 0.41 -33.16 6.89
CA PRO A 148 -0.04 -33.25 8.27
C PRO A 148 -0.38 -31.84 8.78
N HIS A 149 -1.43 -31.75 9.59
CA HIS A 149 -1.77 -30.54 10.32
C HIS A 149 -0.65 -30.15 11.27
N SER A 150 -0.53 -28.85 11.53
CA SER A 150 0.39 -28.35 12.54
C SER A 150 0.01 -28.90 13.92
N VAL A 151 0.93 -28.87 14.87
CA VAL A 151 0.72 -29.50 16.18
C VAL A 151 -0.36 -28.77 16.98
N ASP A 152 -0.39 -27.45 16.88
CA ASP A 152 -1.36 -26.52 17.47
C ASP A 152 -2.74 -26.56 16.79
N GLU A 153 -2.85 -27.00 15.53
CA GLU A 153 -4.13 -27.28 14.88
C GLU A 153 -4.75 -28.60 15.34
N GLU A 154 -3.92 -29.65 15.49
CA GLU A 154 -4.42 -31.00 15.85
C GLU A 154 -4.68 -31.12 17.36
N PHE A 155 -3.91 -30.41 18.17
CA PHE A 155 -3.99 -30.48 19.63
C PHE A 155 -4.21 -29.11 20.24
N ASN A 156 -5.12 -29.05 21.21
CA ASN A 156 -5.34 -27.84 21.98
C ASN A 156 -4.07 -27.47 22.80
N PRO A 157 -3.49 -26.27 22.60
CA PRO A 157 -2.30 -25.78 23.31
C PRO A 157 -2.45 -25.75 24.84
N TYR A 158 -3.68 -25.58 25.36
CA TYR A 158 -3.94 -25.51 26.79
C TYR A 158 -4.06 -26.88 27.48
N THR A 159 -4.21 -27.96 26.72
CA THR A 159 -4.39 -29.31 27.28
C THR A 159 -3.26 -30.26 26.93
N THR A 160 -2.48 -29.94 25.89
CA THR A 160 -1.48 -30.83 25.34
C THR A 160 -0.11 -30.19 25.44
N LEU A 161 0.78 -30.78 26.22
CA LEU A 161 2.11 -30.24 26.41
C LEU A 161 2.94 -30.48 25.14
N GLY A 162 3.50 -29.39 24.59
CA GLY A 162 4.21 -29.41 23.32
C GLY A 162 3.33 -29.11 22.10
N ALA A 163 2.04 -28.82 22.28
CA ALA A 163 1.20 -28.20 21.26
C ALA A 163 1.49 -26.70 21.18
N LEU A 164 2.66 -26.37 20.61
CA LEU A 164 3.13 -25.02 20.39
C LEU A 164 3.26 -24.75 18.88
N PRO A 165 3.29 -23.47 18.47
CA PRO A 165 3.46 -23.09 17.07
C PRO A 165 4.73 -23.69 16.46
N GLU A 166 4.68 -24.00 15.17
CA GLU A 166 5.78 -24.70 14.48
C GLU A 166 7.12 -23.97 14.56
N LYS A 167 7.11 -22.63 14.44
CA LYS A 167 8.32 -21.80 14.54
C LYS A 167 8.97 -21.94 15.91
N THR A 168 8.16 -21.96 16.96
CA THR A 168 8.59 -22.10 18.36
C THR A 168 9.11 -23.52 18.62
N LEU A 169 8.41 -24.54 18.13
CA LEU A 169 8.87 -25.93 18.23
C LEU A 169 10.20 -26.12 17.50
N ASP A 170 10.32 -25.66 16.26
CA ASP A 170 11.57 -25.75 15.49
C ASP A 170 12.74 -25.08 16.21
N ALA A 171 12.52 -23.90 16.80
CA ALA A 171 13.52 -23.24 17.64
C ALA A 171 13.91 -24.09 18.86
N ILE A 172 12.94 -24.66 19.58
CA ILE A 172 13.16 -25.51 20.76
C ILE A 172 13.92 -26.78 20.39
N TYR A 173 13.54 -27.45 19.30
CA TYR A 173 14.20 -28.70 18.86
C TYR A 173 15.62 -28.45 18.36
N LYS A 174 15.85 -27.36 17.61
CA LYS A 174 17.19 -26.96 17.17
C LYS A 174 18.11 -26.67 18.36
N PHE A 175 17.60 -26.03 19.41
CA PHE A 175 18.39 -25.67 20.58
C PHE A 175 18.60 -26.84 21.54
N SER A 176 17.54 -27.57 21.89
CA SER A 176 17.59 -28.66 22.86
C SER A 176 18.34 -29.90 22.35
N GLY A 177 18.36 -30.13 21.03
CA GLY A 177 19.02 -31.28 20.43
C GLY A 177 18.51 -32.61 21.01
N LYS A 178 19.36 -33.30 21.78
CA LYS A 178 19.02 -34.56 22.47
C LYS A 178 18.61 -34.38 23.94
N ASN A 179 18.71 -33.18 24.50
CA ASN A 179 18.46 -32.93 25.91
C ASN A 179 16.95 -32.88 26.20
N GLU A 180 16.40 -34.02 26.58
CA GLU A 180 14.96 -34.17 26.83
C GLU A 180 14.47 -33.34 28.04
N LYS A 181 15.23 -33.29 29.15
CA LYS A 181 14.88 -32.48 30.34
C LYS A 181 14.69 -31.00 29.97
N LEU A 182 15.62 -30.46 29.16
CA LEU A 182 15.57 -29.08 28.68
C LEU A 182 14.39 -28.87 27.74
N ARG A 183 14.16 -29.79 26.79
CA ARG A 183 13.02 -29.72 25.85
C ARG A 183 11.68 -29.67 26.59
N ARG A 184 11.47 -30.58 27.55
CA ARG A 184 10.24 -30.65 28.34
C ARG A 184 10.03 -29.40 29.19
N SER A 185 11.10 -28.86 29.80
CA SER A 185 11.04 -27.59 30.53
C SER A 185 10.61 -26.43 29.63
N LEU A 186 11.13 -26.36 28.40
CA LEU A 186 10.73 -25.34 27.42
C LEU A 186 9.28 -25.51 26.95
N PHE A 187 8.76 -26.74 26.82
CA PHE A 187 7.34 -26.95 26.54
C PHE A 187 6.46 -26.43 27.69
N TRP A 188 6.84 -26.68 28.93
CA TRP A 188 6.13 -26.17 30.10
C TRP A 188 6.15 -24.64 30.15
N LYS A 189 7.31 -24.05 29.89
CA LYS A 189 7.44 -22.58 29.78
C LYS A 189 6.56 -22.04 28.65
N GLY A 190 6.53 -22.70 27.49
CA GLY A 190 5.69 -22.34 26.34
C GLY A 190 4.20 -22.34 26.68
N MET A 191 3.72 -23.44 27.25
CA MET A 191 2.33 -23.60 27.67
C MET A 191 1.90 -22.55 28.71
N ARG A 192 2.79 -22.18 29.63
CA ARG A 192 2.54 -21.13 30.63
C ARG A 192 2.54 -19.70 30.07
N SER A 193 3.06 -19.51 28.88
CA SER A 193 3.12 -18.20 28.21
C SER A 193 1.99 -17.99 27.20
N LEU A 194 1.04 -18.92 27.12
CA LEU A 194 -0.19 -18.72 26.34
C LEU A 194 -1.05 -17.63 26.99
N ALA A 195 -1.79 -16.90 26.15
CA ALA A 195 -2.79 -15.93 26.60
C ALA A 195 -3.89 -16.61 27.40
N GLU A 196 -4.44 -15.94 28.43
CA GLU A 196 -5.45 -16.59 29.27
C GLU A 196 -6.84 -16.44 28.64
N PRO A 197 -7.67 -17.49 28.61
CA PRO A 197 -9.00 -17.35 28.05
C PRO A 197 -9.87 -16.41 28.89
N GLY A 198 -10.50 -15.42 28.24
CA GLY A 198 -11.23 -14.34 28.89
C GLY A 198 -10.46 -13.02 28.96
N GLU A 199 -9.23 -12.99 28.45
CA GLU A 199 -8.44 -11.76 28.35
C GLU A 199 -9.02 -10.79 27.30
N ASN A 200 -9.11 -9.51 27.66
CA ASN A 200 -9.69 -8.46 26.81
C ASN A 200 -8.67 -7.97 25.75
N VAL A 201 -8.25 -8.88 24.88
CA VAL A 201 -7.19 -8.62 23.88
C VAL A 201 -7.52 -7.50 22.90
N GLY A 202 -8.80 -7.25 22.61
CA GLY A 202 -9.24 -6.14 21.77
C GLY A 202 -8.96 -4.77 22.40
N LEU A 203 -9.22 -4.62 23.70
CA LEU A 203 -8.93 -3.39 24.45
C LEU A 203 -7.41 -3.18 24.60
N LEU A 204 -6.67 -4.26 24.91
CA LEU A 204 -5.21 -4.23 24.98
C LEU A 204 -4.59 -3.82 23.64
N ALA A 205 -5.09 -4.35 22.52
CA ALA A 205 -4.63 -3.98 21.19
C ALA A 205 -4.91 -2.50 20.88
N ALA A 206 -6.11 -2.01 21.22
CA ALA A 206 -6.49 -0.61 21.02
C ALA A 206 -5.59 0.34 21.82
N GLN A 207 -5.33 0.03 23.09
CA GLN A 207 -4.43 0.82 23.94
C GLN A 207 -2.98 0.78 23.44
N SER A 208 -2.51 -0.39 23.03
CA SER A 208 -1.14 -0.59 22.51
C SER A 208 -0.86 0.17 21.22
N ILE A 209 -1.89 0.50 20.44
CA ILE A 209 -1.77 1.37 19.27
C ILE A 209 -1.97 2.84 19.67
N GLY A 210 -2.97 3.12 20.52
CA GLY A 210 -3.37 4.48 20.90
C GLY A 210 -2.32 5.22 21.72
N GLU A 211 -1.79 4.61 22.78
CA GLU A 211 -0.81 5.27 23.67
C GLU A 211 0.48 5.65 22.91
N PRO A 212 1.16 4.76 22.17
CA PRO A 212 2.36 5.14 21.42
C PRO A 212 2.09 6.14 20.29
N SER A 213 0.86 6.18 19.75
CA SER A 213 0.50 7.16 18.72
C SER A 213 0.63 8.59 19.21
N THR A 214 0.35 8.85 20.50
CA THR A 214 0.54 10.18 21.10
C THR A 214 2.00 10.65 21.02
N GLN A 215 2.95 9.73 21.24
CA GLN A 215 4.38 10.01 21.13
C GLN A 215 4.81 10.25 19.68
N MET A 216 4.17 9.56 18.73
CA MET A 216 4.48 9.68 17.32
C MET A 216 4.10 11.06 16.75
N THR A 217 3.09 11.72 17.30
CA THR A 217 2.73 13.11 16.94
C THR A 217 3.90 14.06 17.18
N LEU A 218 4.48 14.04 18.39
CA LEU A 218 5.60 14.92 18.75
C LEU A 218 6.82 14.67 17.86
N ASN A 219 7.16 13.40 17.62
CA ASN A 219 8.29 13.05 16.76
C ASN A 219 8.07 13.48 15.30
N THR A 220 6.85 13.35 14.77
CA THR A 220 6.54 13.72 13.38
C THR A 220 6.68 15.23 13.15
N PHE A 221 6.29 16.08 14.10
CA PHE A 221 6.48 17.54 13.98
C PHE A 221 7.97 17.94 13.98
N HIS A 222 8.78 17.32 14.83
CA HIS A 222 10.23 17.62 14.87
C HIS A 222 10.96 17.16 13.59
N PHE A 223 10.56 16.05 12.98
CA PHE A 223 11.11 15.58 11.70
C PHE A 223 10.53 16.32 10.50
N ALA A 224 9.26 16.74 10.52
CA ALA A 224 8.64 17.53 9.45
C ALA A 224 9.29 18.91 9.25
N GLY A 225 9.90 19.47 10.30
CA GLY A 225 10.71 20.70 10.22
C GLY A 225 12.03 20.54 9.45
N ARG A 226 12.45 19.31 9.14
CA ARG A 226 13.55 19.01 8.21
C ARG A 226 12.92 18.37 6.98
N GLY A 227 12.68 19.17 5.93
CA GLY A 227 11.88 18.81 4.74
C GLY A 227 12.40 17.67 3.84
N GLU A 228 13.08 16.67 4.40
CA GLU A 228 13.68 15.54 3.66
C GLU A 228 12.74 14.34 3.50
N MET A 229 11.59 14.27 4.20
CA MET A 229 10.67 13.12 4.12
C MET A 229 9.18 13.51 4.06
N ASN A 230 8.72 13.91 2.87
CA ASN A 230 7.31 14.18 2.53
C ASN A 230 6.51 12.89 2.28
N VAL A 231 6.55 11.94 3.21
CA VAL A 231 5.58 10.84 3.27
C VAL A 231 4.63 11.18 4.40
N THR A 232 3.32 10.91 4.25
CA THR A 232 2.40 10.97 5.39
C THR A 232 2.91 10.01 6.47
N LEU A 233 3.63 10.53 7.46
CA LEU A 233 4.18 9.79 8.59
C LEU A 233 3.33 10.10 9.82
N GLY A 234 3.32 9.17 10.77
CA GLY A 234 2.68 9.41 12.05
C GLY A 234 1.17 9.17 12.08
N ILE A 235 0.48 9.96 12.91
CA ILE A 235 -0.97 9.87 13.12
C ILE A 235 -1.80 10.07 11.83
N PRO A 236 -1.47 11.04 10.94
CA PRO A 236 -2.25 11.23 9.71
C PRO A 236 -2.37 9.95 8.87
N ARG A 237 -1.28 9.17 8.79
CA ARG A 237 -1.26 7.89 8.08
C ARG A 237 -2.02 6.79 8.82
N LEU A 238 -1.96 6.76 10.15
CA LEU A 238 -2.77 5.83 10.95
C LEU A 238 -4.27 6.10 10.77
N ARG A 239 -4.69 7.36 10.78
CA ARG A 239 -6.09 7.76 10.54
C ARG A 239 -6.56 7.31 9.16
N GLU A 240 -5.73 7.55 8.14
CA GLU A 240 -6.03 7.17 6.76
C GLU A 240 -6.23 5.65 6.60
N ILE A 241 -5.41 4.83 7.27
CA ILE A 241 -5.49 3.36 7.21
C ILE A 241 -6.64 2.81 8.06
N LEU A 242 -6.76 3.24 9.32
CA LEU A 242 -7.63 2.61 10.32
C LEU A 242 -9.02 3.25 10.41
N MET A 243 -9.12 4.58 10.29
CA MET A 243 -10.37 5.30 10.55
C MET A 243 -11.15 5.58 9.26
N THR A 244 -10.46 6.09 8.24
CA THR A 244 -11.13 6.53 7.00
C THR A 244 -11.14 5.42 5.95
N SER A 245 -10.16 4.51 5.95
CA SER A 245 -9.97 3.50 4.90
C SER A 245 -10.09 4.12 3.50
N SER A 246 -9.38 5.24 3.29
CA SER A 246 -9.56 6.08 2.10
C SER A 246 -9.11 5.35 0.83
N GLU A 247 -9.96 5.33 -0.20
CA GLU A 247 -9.56 4.91 -1.55
C GLU A 247 -8.54 5.88 -2.16
N HIS A 248 -8.59 7.15 -1.76
CA HIS A 248 -7.70 8.20 -2.23
C HIS A 248 -6.68 8.54 -1.15
N ILE A 249 -5.55 7.85 -1.20
CA ILE A 249 -4.45 8.12 -0.29
C ILE A 249 -3.63 9.34 -0.72
N ALA A 250 -3.16 10.15 0.23
CA ALA A 250 -2.47 11.41 -0.06
C ALA A 250 -1.12 11.20 -0.76
N THR A 251 -0.34 10.20 -0.31
CA THR A 251 0.95 9.83 -0.93
C THR A 251 0.97 8.34 -1.29
N PRO A 252 0.38 7.93 -2.43
CA PRO A 252 0.44 6.56 -2.90
C PRO A 252 1.87 6.20 -3.30
N SER A 253 2.36 5.06 -2.79
CA SER A 253 3.69 4.55 -3.13
C SER A 253 3.64 3.06 -3.42
N ALA A 254 4.47 2.62 -4.36
CA ALA A 254 4.61 1.22 -4.74
C ALA A 254 6.09 0.82 -4.75
N LYS A 255 6.39 -0.37 -4.18
CA LYS A 255 7.73 -0.96 -4.23
C LYS A 255 7.76 -2.04 -5.30
N ILE A 256 8.61 -1.84 -6.32
CA ILE A 256 8.74 -2.78 -7.43
C ILE A 256 9.98 -3.65 -7.18
N PRO A 257 9.83 -4.97 -6.91
CA PRO A 257 10.98 -5.85 -6.71
C PRO A 257 11.69 -6.09 -8.05
N ILE A 258 13.03 -6.04 -8.01
CA ILE A 258 13.88 -6.24 -9.18
C ILE A 258 14.48 -7.64 -9.14
N LEU A 259 14.59 -8.28 -10.30
CA LEU A 259 15.18 -9.62 -10.41
C LEU A 259 16.67 -9.61 -10.05
N PRO A 260 17.15 -10.63 -9.30
CA PRO A 260 18.56 -10.71 -8.92
C PRO A 260 19.45 -10.88 -10.15
N GLY A 261 20.49 -10.05 -10.29
CA GLY A 261 21.44 -10.09 -11.41
C GLY A 261 21.13 -9.16 -12.57
N THR A 262 20.10 -8.31 -12.49
CA THR A 262 19.86 -7.27 -13.49
C THR A 262 20.92 -6.16 -13.41
N PRO A 263 21.51 -5.73 -14.54
CA PRO A 263 22.47 -4.63 -14.56
C PRO A 263 21.80 -3.29 -14.20
N GLN A 264 22.52 -2.41 -13.50
CA GLN A 264 22.02 -1.10 -13.06
C GLN A 264 21.51 -0.24 -14.22
N GLU A 265 22.15 -0.30 -15.39
CA GLU A 265 21.73 0.45 -16.58
C GLU A 265 20.29 0.12 -17.01
N LYS A 266 19.86 -1.13 -16.88
CA LYS A 266 18.48 -1.55 -17.19
C LYS A 266 17.51 -1.06 -16.13
N ILE A 267 17.93 -1.02 -14.86
CA ILE A 267 17.12 -0.48 -13.77
C ILE A 267 16.88 1.01 -14.00
N ASP A 268 17.91 1.76 -14.36
CA ASP A 268 17.80 3.18 -14.68
C ASP A 268 16.97 3.43 -15.94
N ALA A 269 17.01 2.52 -16.92
CA ALA A 269 16.17 2.59 -18.11
C ALA A 269 14.68 2.42 -17.76
N ILE A 270 14.36 1.42 -16.93
CA ILE A 270 12.99 1.18 -16.45
C ILE A 270 12.51 2.35 -15.60
N ARG A 271 13.36 2.89 -14.71
CA ARG A 271 13.04 4.08 -13.92
C ARG A 271 12.67 5.26 -14.81
N ARG A 272 13.46 5.53 -15.85
CA ARG A 272 13.20 6.60 -16.82
C ARG A 272 11.90 6.41 -17.61
N GLU A 273 11.51 5.16 -17.87
CA GLU A 273 10.27 4.84 -18.58
C GLU A 273 9.03 5.02 -17.69
N LEU A 274 9.15 4.75 -16.39
CA LEU A 274 8.07 4.92 -15.42
C LEU A 274 7.89 6.37 -14.95
N ASP A 275 8.96 7.18 -15.00
CA ASP A 275 8.91 8.58 -14.60
C ASP A 275 8.01 9.40 -15.54
N ARG A 276 7.06 10.12 -14.94
CA ARG A 276 6.17 11.00 -15.70
C ARG A 276 6.96 12.18 -16.28
N VAL A 277 6.85 12.35 -17.59
CA VAL A 277 7.45 13.49 -18.30
C VAL A 277 6.40 14.57 -18.53
N PHE A 278 6.71 15.79 -18.12
CA PHE A 278 5.88 16.97 -18.37
C PHE A 278 6.31 17.65 -19.68
N LEU A 279 5.35 18.26 -20.39
CA LEU A 279 5.64 18.95 -21.65
C LEU A 279 6.71 20.05 -21.46
N LYS A 280 6.70 20.77 -20.33
CA LYS A 280 7.69 21.80 -19.99
C LYS A 280 9.14 21.31 -20.07
N GLN A 281 9.41 20.04 -19.74
CA GLN A 281 10.76 19.45 -19.75
C GLN A 281 11.28 19.15 -21.15
N VAL A 282 10.41 19.21 -22.17
CA VAL A 282 10.72 18.87 -23.56
C VAL A 282 10.70 20.10 -24.46
N LEU A 283 10.14 21.22 -23.98
CA LEU A 283 10.06 22.48 -24.71
C LEU A 283 11.36 23.27 -24.58
N ARG A 284 11.82 23.81 -25.72
CA ARG A 284 12.89 24.80 -25.77
C ARG A 284 12.32 26.21 -25.62
N ASN A 285 11.28 26.49 -26.41
CA ASN A 285 10.65 27.79 -26.47
C ASN A 285 9.19 27.63 -26.91
N PHE A 286 8.35 28.55 -26.45
CA PHE A 286 6.95 28.63 -26.82
C PHE A 286 6.65 30.10 -27.14
N THR A 287 6.42 30.42 -28.41
CA THR A 287 6.08 31.78 -28.84
C THR A 287 4.67 31.82 -29.38
N LEU A 288 3.94 32.87 -28.99
CA LEU A 288 2.59 33.16 -29.43
C LEU A 288 2.58 34.53 -30.11
N GLU A 289 2.38 34.54 -31.42
CA GLU A 289 2.19 35.78 -32.18
C GLU A 289 0.70 35.98 -32.46
N GLU A 290 0.18 37.13 -32.08
CA GLU A 290 -1.21 37.50 -32.32
C GLU A 290 -1.32 38.47 -33.49
N ARG A 291 -2.27 38.21 -34.39
CA ARG A 291 -2.65 39.14 -35.47
C ARG A 291 -4.14 39.37 -35.45
N ILE A 292 -4.53 40.64 -35.39
CA ILE A 292 -5.92 41.07 -35.47
C ILE A 292 -6.11 41.78 -36.81
N ASN A 293 -7.17 41.42 -37.52
CA ASN A 293 -7.63 42.19 -38.67
C ASN A 293 -8.98 42.83 -38.33
N LEU A 294 -9.07 44.14 -38.50
CA LEU A 294 -10.27 44.96 -38.25
C LEU A 294 -10.68 45.70 -39.53
N THR A 295 -10.87 44.96 -40.61
CA THR A 295 -11.42 45.50 -41.85
C THR A 295 -12.94 45.45 -41.86
N ASN A 296 -13.60 46.43 -42.50
CA ASN A 296 -15.06 46.58 -42.53
C ASN A 296 -15.86 45.37 -43.07
N SER A 297 -15.21 44.42 -43.73
CA SER A 297 -15.83 43.24 -44.33
C SER A 297 -15.47 41.91 -43.67
N ASP A 298 -14.40 41.85 -42.87
CA ASP A 298 -13.97 40.64 -42.15
C ASP A 298 -13.16 41.02 -40.90
N CYS A 299 -13.65 40.62 -39.72
CA CYS A 299 -12.97 40.76 -38.43
C CYS A 299 -12.51 39.38 -37.95
N TRP A 300 -11.20 39.13 -37.94
CA TRP A 300 -10.65 37.87 -37.42
C TRP A 300 -9.44 38.11 -36.53
N ARG A 301 -9.24 37.18 -35.60
CA ARG A 301 -8.09 37.15 -34.68
C ARG A 301 -7.36 35.83 -34.89
N ARG A 302 -6.12 35.90 -35.37
CA ARG A 302 -5.28 34.72 -35.65
C ARG A 302 -4.16 34.64 -34.65
N TYR A 303 -4.02 33.46 -34.07
CA TYR A 303 -2.94 33.12 -33.15
C TYR A 303 -1.96 32.18 -33.85
N HIS A 304 -0.72 32.63 -34.02
CA HIS A 304 0.38 31.83 -34.54
C HIS A 304 1.16 31.27 -33.35
N LEU A 305 0.91 30.00 -33.05
CA LEU A 305 1.60 29.24 -32.00
C LEU A 305 2.84 28.57 -32.60
N ARG A 306 4.03 28.90 -32.09
CA ARG A 306 5.29 28.24 -32.45
C ARG A 306 5.86 27.54 -31.23
N ILE A 307 5.93 26.22 -31.33
CA ILE A 307 6.41 25.33 -30.28
C ILE A 307 7.76 24.76 -30.70
N GLU A 308 8.83 25.16 -30.04
CA GLU A 308 10.18 24.65 -30.30
C GLU A 308 10.49 23.51 -29.34
N ILE A 309 10.81 22.34 -29.88
CA ILE A 309 11.07 21.13 -29.11
C ILE A 309 12.58 20.91 -28.99
N LEU A 310 13.06 20.60 -27.78
CA LEU A 310 14.48 20.28 -27.56
C LEU A 310 14.92 19.04 -28.36
N SER A 311 16.17 19.06 -28.83
CA SER A 311 16.82 17.90 -29.42
C SER A 311 17.01 16.80 -28.36
N SER A 312 17.05 15.52 -28.77
CA SER A 312 17.11 14.38 -27.85
C SER A 312 18.30 14.44 -26.88
N SER A 313 19.44 15.00 -27.31
CA SER A 313 20.65 15.12 -26.49
C SER A 313 20.49 16.16 -25.36
N LYS A 314 19.76 17.25 -25.62
CA LYS A 314 19.58 18.38 -24.69
C LYS A 314 18.41 18.22 -23.72
N ARG A 315 17.67 17.10 -23.80
CA ARG A 315 16.56 16.82 -22.88
C ARG A 315 17.05 16.30 -21.54
N GLU A 316 16.25 16.51 -20.51
CA GLU A 316 16.41 15.87 -19.21
C GLU A 316 16.49 14.34 -19.34
N GLN A 317 17.20 13.70 -18.41
CA GLN A 317 17.57 12.28 -18.48
C GLN A 317 16.36 11.33 -18.55
N ASN A 318 15.26 11.72 -17.89
CA ASN A 318 13.94 11.06 -17.96
C ASN A 318 13.32 11.14 -19.37
N ALA A 319 13.45 12.25 -20.10
CA ALA A 319 12.80 12.48 -21.40
C ALA A 319 13.66 12.10 -22.63
N LYS A 320 14.92 11.67 -22.44
CA LYS A 320 15.83 11.31 -23.55
C LYS A 320 15.34 10.14 -24.40
N HIS A 321 14.62 9.19 -23.81
CA HIS A 321 14.13 8.00 -24.50
C HIS A 321 12.94 8.29 -25.45
N LEU A 322 12.29 9.45 -25.32
CA LEU A 322 11.11 9.81 -26.10
C LEU A 322 11.46 10.22 -27.54
N LYS A 323 10.86 9.54 -28.52
CA LYS A 323 10.98 9.92 -29.93
C LYS A 323 10.16 11.18 -30.23
N ARG A 324 10.67 12.05 -31.13
CA ARG A 324 9.96 13.29 -31.55
C ARG A 324 8.54 13.04 -32.05
N ARG A 325 8.32 11.93 -32.77
CA ARG A 325 7.00 11.53 -33.28
C ARG A 325 5.96 11.33 -32.17
N VAL A 326 6.36 10.71 -31.06
CA VAL A 326 5.48 10.44 -29.92
C VAL A 326 5.10 11.76 -29.24
N ILE A 327 6.07 12.66 -29.04
CA ILE A 327 5.82 13.99 -28.45
C ILE A 327 4.82 14.77 -29.30
N LEU A 328 4.96 14.76 -30.64
CA LEU A 328 4.03 15.44 -31.54
C LEU A 328 2.62 14.85 -31.49
N GLN A 329 2.49 13.53 -31.44
CA GLN A 329 1.19 12.86 -31.31
C GLN A 329 0.49 13.21 -30.00
N GLU A 330 1.24 13.26 -28.88
CA GLU A 330 0.69 13.66 -27.58
C GLU A 330 0.32 15.15 -27.53
N LEU A 331 1.12 16.01 -28.18
CA LEU A 331 0.80 17.42 -28.36
C LEU A 331 -0.53 17.59 -29.12
N GLU A 332 -0.71 16.86 -30.22
CA GLU A 332 -1.93 16.95 -31.01
C GLU A 332 -3.16 16.41 -30.25
N LYS A 333 -3.04 15.23 -29.64
CA LYS A 333 -4.18 14.56 -28.98
C LYS A 333 -4.59 15.20 -27.67
N ARG A 334 -3.62 15.55 -26.82
CA ARG A 334 -3.87 16.05 -25.47
C ARG A 334 -3.74 17.55 -25.36
N PHE A 335 -2.63 18.13 -25.82
CA PHE A 335 -2.36 19.56 -25.62
C PHE A 335 -3.29 20.45 -26.43
N LEU A 336 -3.45 20.21 -27.75
CA LEU A 336 -4.35 21.03 -28.58
C LEU A 336 -5.81 20.91 -28.14
N ARG A 337 -6.24 19.69 -27.76
CA ARG A 337 -7.59 19.48 -27.21
C ARG A 337 -7.81 20.22 -25.89
N ALA A 338 -6.84 20.16 -24.97
CA ALA A 338 -6.89 20.90 -23.72
C ALA A 338 -6.88 22.42 -23.96
N LEU A 339 -6.06 22.90 -24.91
CA LEU A 339 -5.98 24.31 -25.28
C LEU A 339 -7.31 24.81 -25.85
N ALA A 340 -7.89 24.09 -26.82
CA ALA A 340 -9.20 24.44 -27.40
C ALA A 340 -10.31 24.47 -26.34
N THR A 341 -10.30 23.50 -25.41
CA THR A 341 -11.27 23.45 -24.31
C THR A 341 -11.11 24.63 -23.35
N SER A 342 -9.86 25.00 -23.03
CA SER A 342 -9.53 26.14 -22.16
C SER A 342 -9.91 27.48 -22.81
N ILE A 343 -9.61 27.67 -24.10
CA ILE A 343 -10.01 28.85 -24.87
C ILE A 343 -11.53 28.97 -24.90
N GLY A 344 -12.24 27.87 -25.19
CA GLY A 344 -13.71 27.85 -25.20
C GLY A 344 -14.32 28.20 -23.83
N LYS A 345 -13.72 27.73 -22.73
CA LYS A 345 -14.14 28.11 -21.38
C LYS A 345 -13.92 29.59 -21.13
N LYS A 346 -12.71 30.11 -21.38
CA LYS A 346 -12.39 31.53 -21.21
C LYS A 346 -13.24 32.46 -22.06
N TYR A 347 -13.59 32.04 -23.28
CA TYR A 347 -14.48 32.80 -24.15
C TYR A 347 -15.90 32.92 -23.59
N ARG A 348 -16.45 31.83 -23.03
CA ARG A 348 -17.76 31.86 -22.34
C ARG A 348 -17.73 32.77 -21.11
N ASP A 349 -16.69 32.64 -20.28
CA ASP A 349 -16.53 33.47 -19.08
C ASP A 349 -16.47 34.96 -19.46
N LEU A 350 -15.77 35.32 -20.54
CA LEU A 350 -15.70 36.70 -21.06
C LEU A 350 -17.05 37.20 -21.60
N LEU A 351 -17.80 36.35 -22.30
CA LEU A 351 -19.15 36.67 -22.79
C LEU A 351 -20.12 36.94 -21.63
N GLU A 352 -20.11 36.09 -20.60
CA GLU A 352 -20.93 36.28 -19.40
C GLU A 352 -20.55 37.57 -18.67
N TYR A 353 -19.25 37.86 -18.52
CA TYR A 353 -18.78 39.10 -17.93
C TYR A 353 -19.26 40.34 -18.72
N GLN A 354 -19.17 40.33 -20.04
CA GLN A 354 -19.67 41.41 -20.89
C GLN A 354 -21.20 41.57 -20.79
N GLN A 355 -21.96 40.49 -20.71
CA GLN A 355 -23.41 40.54 -20.51
C GLN A 355 -23.79 41.13 -19.16
N VAL A 356 -23.07 40.80 -18.09
CA VAL A 356 -23.26 41.37 -16.75
C VAL A 356 -22.93 42.86 -16.75
N GLN A 357 -21.84 43.28 -17.41
CA GLN A 357 -21.49 44.70 -17.56
C GLN A 357 -22.54 45.46 -18.38
N HIS A 358 -23.02 44.91 -19.50
CA HIS A 358 -24.11 45.50 -20.27
C HIS A 358 -25.44 45.57 -19.48
N ARG A 359 -25.74 44.60 -18.62
CA ARG A 359 -26.88 44.66 -17.69
C ARG A 359 -26.71 45.75 -16.64
N LYS A 360 -25.51 45.90 -16.05
CA LYS A 360 -25.20 46.97 -15.09
C LYS A 360 -25.29 48.36 -15.72
N LEU A 361 -24.78 48.53 -16.95
CA LEU A 361 -24.90 49.77 -17.71
C LEU A 361 -26.36 50.10 -18.08
N ARG A 362 -27.17 49.09 -18.44
CA ARG A 362 -28.61 49.28 -18.68
C ARG A 362 -29.36 49.65 -17.39
N ALA A 363 -29.05 49.02 -16.26
CA ALA A 363 -29.61 49.37 -14.95
C ALA A 363 -29.19 50.78 -14.50
N GLY A 364 -27.94 51.19 -14.78
CA GLY A 364 -27.46 52.55 -14.56
C GLY A 364 -28.16 53.60 -15.42
N ASN A 365 -28.43 53.30 -16.69
CA ASN A 365 -29.16 54.20 -17.60
C ASN A 365 -30.65 54.34 -17.26
N LEU A 366 -31.29 53.32 -16.67
CA LEU A 366 -32.65 53.43 -16.14
C LEU A 366 -32.72 54.37 -14.93
N ASN A 367 -31.67 54.43 -14.11
CA ASN A 367 -31.59 55.34 -12.96
C ASN A 367 -31.17 56.78 -13.35
N ALA A 368 -30.57 56.98 -14.52
CA ALA A 368 -30.15 58.31 -15.00
C ALA A 368 -31.23 59.06 -15.82
N GLY A 369 -32.38 58.43 -16.08
CA GLY A 369 -33.40 58.92 -17.03
C GLY A 369 -34.74 59.39 -16.44
N LEU A 370 -34.98 59.32 -15.13
CA LEU A 370 -36.25 59.73 -14.54
C LEU A 370 -36.06 60.70 -13.38
N GLY A 371 -36.07 61.99 -13.72
CA GLY A 371 -36.33 63.06 -12.77
C GLY A 371 -37.78 63.05 -12.33
N ARG A 372 -37.98 62.96 -11.01
CA ARG A 372 -39.14 63.38 -10.19
C ARG A 372 -40.55 63.04 -10.69
N GLY A 373 -41.18 62.09 -10.00
CA GLY A 373 -42.64 61.92 -9.91
C GLY A 373 -42.99 61.18 -8.61
N ASP A 374 -43.91 61.75 -7.85
CA ASP A 374 -44.27 61.47 -6.46
C ASP A 374 -45.15 60.21 -6.28
N GLY A 375 -44.79 59.32 -5.32
CA GLY A 375 -45.59 58.26 -4.65
C GLY A 375 -46.31 57.15 -5.47
N PRO A 376 -46.85 56.06 -4.84
CA PRO A 376 -46.81 55.66 -3.43
C PRO A 376 -46.16 54.28 -3.19
N VAL A 377 -45.68 54.07 -1.95
CA VAL A 377 -45.18 52.78 -1.43
C VAL A 377 -46.33 51.79 -1.19
N PRO A 378 -46.16 50.50 -1.54
CA PRO A 378 -46.85 49.44 -0.79
C PRO A 378 -45.86 48.41 -0.21
N ARG A 379 -45.86 48.41 1.15
CA ARG A 379 -45.90 47.28 2.09
C ARG A 379 -44.97 46.07 1.86
N ARG A 380 -43.91 46.03 2.67
CA ARG A 380 -43.28 44.80 3.14
C ARG A 380 -44.28 44.01 3.99
N ALA A 381 -44.54 42.76 3.59
CA ALA A 381 -45.16 41.76 4.45
C ALA A 381 -44.07 40.87 5.04
N HIS A 382 -44.24 40.66 6.34
CA HIS A 382 -43.41 39.94 7.30
C HIS A 382 -43.61 38.42 7.18
N ASN A 383 -42.58 37.66 7.58
CA ASN A 383 -42.57 36.31 8.20
C ASN A 383 -41.53 35.39 7.54
N MET A 384 -40.73 34.61 8.26
CA MET A 384 -40.50 34.45 9.69
C MET A 384 -39.14 33.76 9.82
N ASP A 385 -38.39 34.18 10.82
CA ASP A 385 -37.21 33.53 11.38
C ASP A 385 -37.65 32.24 12.10
N ASP A 386 -36.80 31.22 12.06
CA ASP A 386 -36.69 30.18 13.10
C ASP A 386 -35.28 29.61 12.99
N GLY A 387 -34.36 30.25 13.72
CA GLY A 387 -33.12 29.63 14.14
C GLY A 387 -33.39 28.49 15.13
N ASN A 388 -32.56 27.45 15.06
CA ASN A 388 -32.17 26.75 16.26
C ASN A 388 -30.64 26.79 16.40
N SER A 389 -30.26 27.22 17.59
CA SER A 389 -28.94 27.56 18.10
C SER A 389 -28.25 26.35 18.76
N SER A 390 -26.94 26.53 19.00
CA SER A 390 -26.07 25.85 19.99
C SER A 390 -25.33 24.61 19.46
N ASP A 391 -24.01 24.45 19.59
CA ASP A 391 -23.04 25.13 20.45
C ASP A 391 -21.61 25.05 19.87
N GLU A 392 -20.75 25.87 20.47
CA GLU A 392 -19.35 26.17 20.20
C GLU A 392 -18.40 24.98 20.00
N GLU A 393 -17.33 25.17 19.21
CA GLU A 393 -15.96 25.21 19.73
C GLU A 393 -15.02 25.87 18.71
N ALA A 394 -14.16 26.74 19.23
CA ALA A 394 -13.15 27.50 18.52
C ALA A 394 -11.93 26.66 18.16
N ALA A 395 -11.34 26.86 16.97
CA ALA A 395 -9.89 26.76 16.77
C ALA A 395 -9.45 27.28 15.38
N ASP A 396 -8.51 28.21 15.45
CA ASP A 396 -7.41 28.50 14.53
C ASP A 396 -7.68 29.13 13.15
N ASP A 397 -7.57 30.47 13.16
CA ASP A 397 -7.13 31.30 12.04
C ASP A 397 -5.76 30.83 11.51
N ALA A 398 -5.77 30.16 10.36
CA ALA A 398 -4.57 29.95 9.54
C ALA A 398 -4.44 31.12 8.56
N ALA A 399 -3.53 32.05 8.87
CA ALA A 399 -3.12 33.11 7.96
C ALA A 399 -2.45 32.51 6.70
N GLU A 400 -3.09 32.66 5.54
CA GLU A 400 -2.47 32.40 4.23
C GLU A 400 -1.38 33.46 3.97
N TYR A 401 -0.13 33.01 4.03
CA TYR A 401 1.05 33.79 3.67
C TYR A 401 1.31 33.61 2.17
N GLU A 402 0.92 34.58 1.35
CA GLU A 402 1.34 34.66 -0.05
C GLU A 402 2.80 35.15 -0.11
N GLY A 403 3.73 34.22 -0.39
CA GLY A 403 5.12 34.53 -0.71
C GLY A 403 5.29 34.68 -2.22
N GLU A 404 5.56 35.91 -2.66
CA GLU A 404 6.03 36.22 -4.01
C GLU A 404 7.49 35.74 -4.17
N GLU A 405 7.73 34.70 -4.99
CA GLU A 405 9.08 34.34 -5.45
C GLU A 405 9.42 35.12 -6.73
N GLU A 406 10.28 36.14 -6.58
CA GLU A 406 10.97 36.79 -7.70
C GLU A 406 12.15 35.93 -8.19
N ASP A 407 11.94 35.17 -9.27
CA ASP A 407 13.04 34.51 -9.98
C ASP A 407 13.80 35.50 -10.87
N ARG A 408 15.00 35.88 -10.43
CA ARG A 408 15.97 36.67 -11.21
C ARG A 408 16.61 35.80 -12.29
N VAL A 409 16.28 36.06 -13.56
CA VAL A 409 16.93 35.44 -14.72
C VAL A 409 18.27 36.11 -15.00
N HIS A 410 19.36 35.36 -14.81
CA HIS A 410 20.69 35.72 -15.30
C HIS A 410 20.75 35.53 -16.83
N VAL A 411 21.07 36.60 -17.57
CA VAL A 411 21.29 36.57 -19.01
C VAL A 411 22.76 36.30 -19.29
N GLU A 412 23.10 35.07 -19.68
CA GLU A 412 24.34 34.80 -20.41
C GLU A 412 24.05 34.93 -21.92
N LYS A 413 24.85 35.76 -22.58
CA LYS A 413 24.89 35.91 -24.03
C LYS A 413 25.78 34.81 -24.59
N ASP A 414 25.27 34.05 -25.56
CA ASP A 414 26.12 33.30 -26.48
C ASP A 414 25.61 33.45 -27.91
N ASP A 415 26.55 33.81 -28.77
CA ASP A 415 26.46 34.00 -30.21
C ASP A 415 26.35 32.67 -30.97
N GLU A 416 25.66 32.72 -32.11
CA GLU A 416 25.71 31.90 -33.36
C GLU A 416 26.02 30.37 -33.26
N GLU A 417 25.28 29.45 -33.89
CA GLU A 417 25.07 29.32 -35.34
C GLU A 417 23.80 28.51 -35.66
N LYS A 418 23.21 28.83 -36.81
CA LYS A 418 21.92 28.34 -37.31
C LYS A 418 22.04 26.99 -38.01
N GLN A 419 21.12 26.07 -37.71
CA GLN A 419 20.56 25.19 -38.71
C GLN A 419 19.06 25.01 -38.45
N VAL A 420 18.27 25.78 -39.20
CA VAL A 420 16.81 25.87 -39.08
C VAL A 420 16.19 24.91 -40.09
N GLY A 421 15.52 23.86 -39.60
CA GLY A 421 14.58 23.09 -40.39
C GLY A 421 13.18 23.70 -40.23
N HIS A 422 12.74 24.48 -41.21
CA HIS A 422 11.39 25.04 -41.26
C HIS A 422 10.38 23.97 -41.65
N TYR A 423 9.34 23.75 -40.83
CA TYR A 423 8.13 23.06 -41.28
C TYR A 423 6.91 23.87 -40.82
N PHE A 424 6.11 24.28 -41.81
CA PHE A 424 4.90 25.07 -41.66
C PHE A 424 3.73 24.18 -41.26
N PHE A 425 3.01 24.54 -40.20
CA PHE A 425 1.63 24.11 -39.99
C PHE A 425 0.74 25.35 -39.91
N SER A 426 -0.08 25.54 -40.94
CA SER A 426 -1.12 26.57 -40.98
C SER A 426 -2.38 25.98 -40.35
N CYS A 427 -2.75 26.43 -39.16
CA CYS A 427 -4.05 26.14 -38.58
C CYS A 427 -4.89 27.42 -38.71
N MET A 428 -5.82 27.43 -39.68
CA MET A 428 -6.81 28.48 -39.86
C MET A 428 -7.93 28.24 -38.84
N VAL A 429 -7.95 29.03 -37.77
CA VAL A 429 -9.15 29.18 -36.95
C VAL A 429 -9.88 30.38 -37.51
N PHE A 430 -11.00 30.13 -38.19
CA PHE A 430 -11.97 31.16 -38.52
C PHE A 430 -12.74 31.49 -37.25
N VAL A 431 -12.76 32.79 -36.89
CA VAL A 431 -13.68 33.36 -35.91
C VAL A 431 -14.95 33.76 -36.66
#